data_AF-A0A8S3FFA1-F1
#
_entry.id   AF-A0A8S3FFA1-F1
#
_cell.length_a   1.000
_cell.length_b   1.000
_cell.length_c   1.000
_cell.angle_alpha   90.00
_cell.angle_beta   90.00
_cell.angle_gamma   90.00
#
_symmetry.space_group_name_H-M   'P 1'
#
loop_
_entity.id
_entity.type
_entity.pdbx_description
1 polymer ?
#
loop_
_entity_poly.entity_id
_entity_poly.type
_entity_poly.pdbx_seq_one_letter_code
_entity_poly.pdbx_strand_id
1 'polypeptide(L)'
;PELVYVIYRHGIKYSICNNSNAFGVVGFWTWAFCFSKLPELIDTVFIVLRKQPLIFLHWYHHASVLVYCWFSYQDYSSTGRWFCGLNYVVHGVMYSYYAFRALRFRIPRWISMIITLLQLIQMVVGCFINIKAWQYKKNGESCQVTDENLKVSFVMYGTYFVLFAQFFLGSYIVKKSHGKSQKSATPKKVD
;
A
#
# COMPACT_ATOMS: atom_id res chain seq x y z
N PRO A 1 2.47 -9.17 15.64
CA PRO A 1 2.79 -10.34 16.52
C PRO A 1 2.25 -11.65 15.95
N GLU A 2 1.00 -11.67 15.47
CA GLU A 2 0.37 -12.86 14.89
C GLU A 2 1.15 -13.42 13.69
N LEU A 3 1.49 -12.59 12.70
CA LEU A 3 2.22 -13.04 11.51
C LEU A 3 3.56 -13.73 11.86
N VAL A 4 4.33 -13.14 12.78
CA VAL A 4 5.61 -13.69 13.25
C VAL A 4 5.40 -15.01 13.99
N TYR A 5 4.37 -15.07 14.85
CA TYR A 5 4.01 -16.29 15.58
C TYR A 5 3.63 -17.43 14.63
N VAL A 6 2.81 -17.17 13.61
CA VAL A 6 2.37 -18.17 12.64
C VAL A 6 3.54 -18.68 11.81
N ILE A 7 4.44 -17.79 11.36
CA ILE A 7 5.64 -18.20 10.61
C ILE A 7 6.54 -19.09 11.47
N TYR A 8 6.76 -18.71 12.74
CA TYR A 8 7.64 -19.46 13.63
C TYR A 8 7.07 -20.83 14.01
N ARG A 9 5.76 -20.94 14.22
CA ARG A 9 5.10 -22.19 14.67
C ARG A 9 4.69 -23.13 13.54
N HIS A 10 4.27 -22.60 12.40
CA HIS A 10 3.65 -23.37 11.31
C HIS A 10 4.37 -23.23 9.96
N GLY A 11 5.38 -22.36 9.88
CA GLY A 11 6.18 -22.13 8.67
C GLY A 11 5.54 -21.17 7.67
N ILE A 12 6.31 -20.86 6.62
CA ILE A 12 5.94 -19.86 5.60
C ILE A 12 4.78 -20.34 4.72
N LYS A 13 4.74 -21.64 4.38
CA LYS A 13 3.63 -22.18 3.58
C LYS A 13 2.29 -21.98 4.28
N TYR A 14 2.22 -22.34 5.57
CA TYR A 14 0.99 -22.18 6.34
C TYR A 14 0.58 -20.72 6.45
N SER A 15 1.53 -19.80 6.70
CA SER A 15 1.21 -18.37 6.83
C SER A 15 0.66 -17.74 5.54
N ILE A 16 1.02 -18.29 4.37
CA ILE A 16 0.56 -17.82 3.04
C ILE A 16 -0.76 -18.48 2.63
N CYS A 17 -0.91 -19.78 2.89
CA CYS A 17 -1.96 -20.61 2.30
C CYS A 17 -3.11 -20.96 3.24
N ASN A 18 -3.02 -20.63 4.53
CA ASN A 18 -4.08 -20.92 5.50
C ASN A 18 -4.88 -19.65 5.86
N ASN A 19 -6.21 -19.72 5.74
CA ASN A 19 -7.13 -18.59 5.95
C ASN A 19 -7.58 -18.39 7.41
N SER A 20 -6.85 -18.92 8.39
CA SER A 20 -7.15 -18.70 9.83
C SER A 20 -7.18 -17.23 10.23
N ASN A 21 -6.62 -16.33 9.43
CA ASN A 21 -6.73 -14.88 9.61
C ASN A 21 -8.16 -14.34 9.46
N ALA A 22 -9.08 -15.10 8.86
CA ALA A 22 -10.48 -14.72 8.71
C ALA A 22 -11.32 -14.92 9.99
N PHE A 23 -10.84 -15.70 10.96
CA PHE A 23 -11.65 -16.17 12.09
C PHE A 23 -11.10 -15.74 13.45
N GLY A 24 -11.99 -15.73 14.47
CA GLY A 24 -11.66 -15.41 15.85
C GLY A 24 -11.09 -13.99 16.04
N VAL A 25 -10.15 -13.86 16.97
CA VAL A 25 -9.52 -12.55 17.29
C VAL A 25 -8.76 -11.99 16.09
N VAL A 26 -8.11 -12.84 15.29
CA VAL A 26 -7.37 -12.40 14.08
C VAL A 26 -8.33 -11.92 12.99
N GLY A 27 -9.48 -12.56 12.86
CA GLY A 27 -10.58 -12.12 12.00
C GLY A 27 -11.09 -10.73 12.36
N PHE A 28 -11.26 -10.44 13.65
CA PHE A 28 -11.64 -9.10 14.11
C PHE A 28 -10.61 -8.03 13.70
N TRP A 29 -9.31 -8.30 13.86
CA TRP A 29 -8.27 -7.36 13.45
C TRP A 29 -8.19 -7.20 11.93
N THR A 30 -8.46 -8.26 11.17
CA THR A 30 -8.53 -8.22 9.71
C THR A 30 -9.75 -7.42 9.23
N TRP A 31 -10.88 -7.57 9.91
CA TRP A 31 -12.07 -6.74 9.69
C TRP A 31 -11.78 -5.26 10.01
N ALA A 32 -11.16 -4.98 11.16
CA ALA A 32 -10.76 -3.63 11.54
C ALA A 32 -9.77 -3.02 10.55
N PHE A 33 -8.87 -3.82 9.96
CA PHE A 33 -8.00 -3.40 8.86
C PHE A 33 -8.78 -2.95 7.64
N CYS A 34 -9.77 -3.73 7.19
CA CYS A 34 -10.60 -3.35 6.05
C CYS A 34 -11.38 -2.07 6.34
N PHE A 35 -11.89 -1.90 7.56
CA PHE A 35 -12.56 -0.69 7.99
C PHE A 35 -11.62 0.52 8.07
N SER A 36 -10.34 0.34 8.41
CA SER A 36 -9.38 1.46 8.51
C SER A 36 -9.17 2.18 7.19
N LYS A 37 -9.49 1.55 6.05
CA LYS A 37 -9.39 2.18 4.72
C LYS A 37 -10.40 3.31 4.49
N LEU A 38 -11.50 3.34 5.24
CA LEU A 38 -12.47 4.43 5.19
C LEU A 38 -11.91 5.72 5.81
N PRO A 39 -11.37 5.72 7.05
CA PRO A 39 -10.64 6.88 7.58
C PRO A 39 -9.49 7.35 6.70
N GLU A 40 -8.77 6.45 6.03
CA GLU A 40 -7.67 6.81 5.13
C GLU A 40 -8.14 7.64 3.93
N LEU A 41 -9.40 7.54 3.50
CA LEU A 41 -9.98 8.42 2.47
C LEU A 41 -10.20 9.85 2.97
N ILE A 42 -10.32 10.05 4.28
CA ILE A 42 -10.45 11.38 4.87
C ILE A 42 -9.18 12.20 4.61
N ASP A 43 -7.99 11.56 4.49
CA ASP A 43 -6.76 12.25 4.09
C ASP A 43 -6.91 12.88 2.69
N THR A 44 -7.50 12.14 1.76
CA THR A 44 -7.80 12.64 0.41
C THR A 44 -8.80 13.81 0.47
N VAL A 45 -9.84 13.70 1.31
CA VAL A 45 -10.82 14.78 1.53
C VAL A 45 -10.14 16.03 2.10
N PHE A 46 -9.26 15.90 3.09
CA PHE A 46 -8.53 17.03 3.65
C PHE A 46 -7.63 17.73 2.62
N ILE A 47 -7.00 17.00 1.71
CA ILE A 47 -6.18 17.58 0.63
C ILE A 47 -7.05 18.41 -0.32
N VAL A 48 -8.22 17.89 -0.70
CA VAL A 48 -9.20 18.60 -1.54
C VAL A 48 -9.69 19.86 -0.84
N LEU A 49 -10.06 19.77 0.44
CA LEU A 49 -10.54 20.90 1.23
C LEU A 49 -9.46 21.99 1.39
N ARG A 50 -8.18 21.61 1.49
CA ARG A 50 -7.05 22.55 1.49
C ARG A 50 -6.68 23.08 0.10
N LYS A 51 -7.43 22.72 -0.94
CA LYS A 51 -7.17 23.08 -2.35
C LYS A 51 -5.75 22.71 -2.81
N GLN A 52 -5.18 21.64 -2.26
CA GLN A 52 -3.88 21.14 -2.67
C GLN A 52 -4.03 20.22 -3.89
N PRO A 53 -3.06 20.20 -4.83
CA PRO A 53 -3.13 19.32 -5.99
C PRO A 53 -3.03 17.85 -5.55
N LEU A 54 -4.09 17.08 -5.81
CA LEU A 54 -4.09 15.63 -5.63
C LEU A 54 -3.21 14.97 -6.68
N ILE A 55 -2.12 14.33 -6.24
CA ILE A 55 -1.30 13.52 -7.14
C ILE A 55 -2.06 12.24 -7.52
N PHE A 56 -1.90 11.81 -8.79
CA PHE A 56 -2.55 10.61 -9.31
C PHE A 56 -2.31 9.37 -8.45
N LEU A 57 -1.05 9.18 -8.03
CA LEU A 57 -0.62 8.07 -7.18
C LEU A 57 -1.46 7.95 -5.89
N HIS A 58 -1.79 9.08 -5.26
CA HIS A 58 -2.47 9.08 -3.96
C HIS A 58 -3.92 8.60 -4.10
N TRP A 59 -4.73 9.27 -4.92
CA TRP A 59 -6.15 8.92 -5.02
C TRP A 59 -6.36 7.55 -5.68
N TYR A 60 -5.53 7.18 -6.67
CA TYR A 60 -5.59 5.86 -7.29
C TYR A 60 -5.34 4.76 -6.26
N HIS A 61 -4.29 4.91 -5.44
CA HIS A 61 -3.96 3.97 -4.36
C HIS A 61 -5.09 3.88 -3.32
N HIS A 62 -5.57 5.00 -2.79
CA HIS A 62 -6.62 4.97 -1.74
C HIS A 62 -7.95 4.39 -2.24
N ALA A 63 -8.35 4.68 -3.48
CA ALA A 63 -9.56 4.10 -4.06
C ALA A 63 -9.40 2.60 -4.32
N SER A 64 -8.32 2.17 -4.96
CA SER A 64 -8.14 0.75 -5.32
C SER A 64 -7.85 -0.14 -4.10
N VAL A 65 -7.12 0.33 -3.09
CA VAL A 65 -6.90 -0.44 -1.86
C VAL A 65 -8.17 -0.62 -1.05
N LEU A 66 -9.08 0.37 -1.03
CA LEU A 66 -10.39 0.24 -0.38
C LEU A 66 -11.20 -0.88 -1.05
N VAL A 67 -11.36 -0.81 -2.38
CA VAL A 67 -12.11 -1.80 -3.15
C VAL A 67 -11.51 -3.19 -2.98
N TYR A 68 -10.19 -3.29 -3.10
CA TYR A 68 -9.49 -4.56 -2.95
C TYR A 68 -9.60 -5.15 -1.54
N CYS A 69 -9.50 -4.35 -0.47
CA CYS A 69 -9.65 -4.85 0.89
C CYS A 69 -11.05 -5.42 1.12
N TRP A 70 -12.09 -4.78 0.59
CA TRP A 70 -13.46 -5.28 0.70
C TRP A 70 -13.66 -6.59 -0.05
N PHE A 71 -13.20 -6.64 -1.31
CA PHE A 71 -13.23 -7.86 -2.12
C PHE A 71 -12.47 -9.02 -1.47
N SER A 72 -11.25 -8.76 -0.99
CA SER A 72 -10.38 -9.77 -0.40
C SER A 72 -10.89 -10.28 0.97
N TYR A 73 -11.59 -9.43 1.72
CA TYR A 73 -12.24 -9.81 2.97
C TYR A 73 -13.41 -10.77 2.75
N GLN A 74 -14.25 -10.52 1.73
CA GLN A 74 -15.37 -11.41 1.38
C GLN A 74 -14.87 -12.78 0.90
N ASP A 75 -13.73 -12.82 0.23
CA ASP A 75 -13.11 -14.05 -0.27
C ASP A 75 -12.30 -14.83 0.78
N TYR A 76 -12.21 -14.30 2.02
CA TYR A 76 -11.42 -14.88 3.11
C TYR A 76 -9.98 -15.24 2.68
N SER A 77 -9.34 -14.36 1.91
CA SER A 77 -8.04 -14.63 1.30
C SER A 77 -6.95 -14.89 2.35
N SER A 78 -6.28 -16.04 2.25
CA SER A 78 -5.20 -16.44 3.16
C SER A 78 -3.98 -15.52 3.05
N THR A 79 -3.69 -14.99 1.86
CA THR A 79 -2.57 -14.06 1.63
C THR A 79 -2.80 -12.70 2.28
N GLY A 80 -4.06 -12.37 2.59
CA GLY A 80 -4.47 -11.16 3.30
C GLY A 80 -3.72 -10.95 4.62
N ARG A 81 -3.34 -12.02 5.33
CA ARG A 81 -2.54 -11.94 6.57
C ARG A 81 -1.22 -11.18 6.37
N TRP A 82 -0.48 -11.52 5.31
CA TRP A 82 0.79 -10.88 5.00
C TRP A 82 0.59 -9.43 4.61
N PHE A 83 -0.43 -9.14 3.79
CA PHE A 83 -0.73 -7.78 3.35
C PHE A 83 -1.14 -6.89 4.52
N CYS A 84 -2.04 -7.35 5.40
CA CYS A 84 -2.45 -6.62 6.60
C CYS A 84 -1.26 -6.37 7.53
N GLY A 85 -0.48 -7.42 7.83
CA GLY A 85 0.66 -7.33 8.75
C GLY A 85 1.72 -6.34 8.27
N LEU A 86 2.11 -6.41 7.00
CA LEU A 86 3.09 -5.47 6.43
C LEU A 86 2.54 -4.05 6.34
N ASN A 87 1.28 -3.90 5.95
CA ASN A 87 0.64 -2.59 5.81
C ASN A 87 0.55 -1.88 7.16
N TYR A 88 0.18 -2.57 8.25
CA TYR A 88 0.13 -1.99 9.58
C TYR A 88 1.49 -1.47 10.05
N VAL A 89 2.57 -2.21 9.79
CA VAL A 89 3.92 -1.77 10.15
C VAL A 89 4.30 -0.52 9.36
N VAL A 90 4.15 -0.54 8.04
CA VAL A 90 4.54 0.58 7.18
C VAL A 90 3.66 1.81 7.41
N HIS A 91 2.34 1.64 7.53
CA HIS A 91 1.42 2.75 7.81
C HIS A 91 1.61 3.30 9.23
N GLY A 92 1.90 2.43 10.22
CA GLY A 92 2.25 2.89 11.57
C GLY A 92 3.44 3.85 11.55
N VAL A 93 4.51 3.51 10.81
CA VAL A 93 5.68 4.39 10.65
C VAL A 93 5.33 5.66 9.88
N MET A 94 4.57 5.55 8.79
CA MET A 94 4.19 6.67 7.93
C MET A 94 3.30 7.69 8.66
N TYR A 95 2.27 7.25 9.37
CA TYR A 95 1.40 8.13 10.15
C TYR A 95 2.11 8.73 11.36
N SER A 96 3.01 7.98 12.00
CA SER A 96 3.88 8.54 13.05
C SER A 96 4.70 9.72 12.50
N TYR A 97 5.28 9.58 11.31
CA TYR A 97 5.97 10.67 10.63
C TYR A 97 5.08 11.88 10.38
N TYR A 98 3.84 11.69 9.91
CA TYR A 98 2.88 12.79 9.73
C TYR A 98 2.48 13.44 11.05
N ALA A 99 2.31 12.68 12.13
CA ALA A 99 2.03 13.21 13.46
C ALA A 99 3.17 14.11 13.96
N PHE A 100 4.43 13.66 13.86
CA PHE A 100 5.59 14.48 14.23
C PHE A 100 5.73 15.74 13.35
N ARG A 101 5.38 15.65 12.06
CA ARG A 101 5.33 16.83 11.17
C ARG A 101 4.25 17.82 11.58
N ALA A 102 3.07 17.34 11.99
CA ALA A 102 1.98 18.18 12.48
C ALA A 102 2.36 18.92 13.77
N LEU A 103 3.15 18.30 14.63
CA LEU A 103 3.74 18.90 15.85
C LEU A 103 4.87 19.91 15.56
N ARG A 104 5.12 20.26 14.29
CA ARG A 104 6.16 21.21 13.82
C ARG A 104 7.59 20.80 14.16
N PHE A 105 7.86 19.52 14.45
CA PHE A 105 9.24 19.03 14.52
C PHE A 105 9.91 19.11 13.15
N ARG A 106 11.15 19.60 13.10
CA ARG A 106 11.97 19.58 11.88
C ARG A 106 12.48 18.18 11.63
N ILE A 107 11.66 17.38 10.94
CA ILE A 107 12.08 16.04 10.55
C ILE A 107 12.99 16.12 9.31
N PRO A 108 14.22 15.60 9.40
CA PRO A 108 15.16 15.58 8.27
C PRO A 108 14.67 14.73 7.08
N ARG A 109 15.06 15.11 5.86
CA ARG A 109 14.55 14.56 4.59
C ARG A 109 14.81 13.05 4.40
N TRP A 110 15.92 12.53 4.91
CA TRP A 110 16.24 11.09 4.87
C TRP A 110 15.16 10.18 5.48
N ILE A 111 14.39 10.64 6.48
CA ILE A 111 13.32 9.85 7.09
C ILE A 111 12.17 9.65 6.09
N SER A 112 11.81 10.69 5.34
CA SER A 112 10.80 10.55 4.28
C SER A 112 11.23 9.55 3.20
N MET A 113 12.53 9.52 2.88
CA MET A 113 13.11 8.59 1.92
C MET A 113 13.05 7.14 2.43
N ILE A 114 13.37 6.91 3.70
CA ILE A 114 13.24 5.60 4.35
C ILE A 114 11.79 5.12 4.31
N ILE A 115 10.81 5.99 4.58
CA ILE A 115 9.39 5.62 4.54
C ILE A 115 8.98 5.19 3.13
N THR A 116 9.36 5.95 2.10
CA THR A 116 9.09 5.55 0.71
C THR A 116 9.80 4.25 0.32
N LEU A 117 11.00 3.99 0.85
CA LEU A 117 11.71 2.74 0.62
C LEU A 117 10.99 1.55 1.28
N LEU A 118 10.49 1.73 2.52
CA LEU A 118 9.69 0.73 3.21
C LEU A 118 8.39 0.41 2.46
N GLN A 119 7.73 1.43 1.89
CA GLN A 119 6.56 1.25 1.03
C GLN A 119 6.89 0.47 -0.25
N LEU A 120 8.05 0.73 -0.86
CA LEU A 120 8.48 -0.02 -2.05
C LEU A 120 8.79 -1.48 -1.72
N ILE A 121 9.49 -1.72 -0.60
CA ILE A 121 9.78 -3.07 -0.09
C ILE A 121 8.47 -3.81 0.20
N GLN A 122 7.47 -3.14 0.78
CA GLN A 122 6.14 -3.72 0.98
C GLN A 122 5.53 -4.26 -0.32
N MET A 123 5.67 -3.52 -1.43
CA MET A 123 5.16 -3.96 -2.73
C MET A 123 5.94 -5.16 -3.27
N VAL A 124 7.27 -5.18 -3.13
CA VAL A 124 8.11 -6.30 -3.55
C VAL A 124 7.76 -7.57 -2.77
N VAL A 125 7.63 -7.47 -1.44
CA VAL A 125 7.23 -8.59 -0.60
C VAL A 125 5.81 -9.04 -0.95
N GLY A 126 4.88 -8.10 -1.22
CA GLY A 126 3.53 -8.43 -1.68
C GLY A 126 3.53 -9.24 -2.97
N CYS A 127 4.31 -8.83 -3.98
CA CYS A 127 4.50 -9.60 -5.22
C CYS A 127 5.08 -10.99 -4.96
N PHE A 128 6.10 -11.09 -4.10
CA PHE A 128 6.72 -12.36 -3.74
C PHE A 128 5.72 -13.33 -3.10
N ILE A 129 4.89 -12.87 -2.15
CA ILE A 129 3.87 -13.70 -1.50
C ILE A 129 2.83 -14.20 -2.52
N ASN A 130 2.39 -13.36 -3.45
CA ASN A 130 1.50 -13.78 -4.54
C ASN A 130 2.15 -14.84 -5.43
N ILE A 131 3.41 -14.67 -5.82
CA ILE A 131 4.14 -15.67 -6.64
C ILE A 131 4.26 -16.99 -5.88
N LYS A 132 4.57 -16.96 -4.58
CA LYS A 132 4.63 -18.18 -3.75
C LYS A 132 3.27 -18.87 -3.65
N ALA A 133 2.19 -18.14 -3.40
CA ALA A 133 0.84 -18.68 -3.37
C ALA A 133 0.46 -19.35 -4.70
N TRP A 134 0.79 -18.69 -5.83
CA TRP A 134 0.60 -19.25 -7.16
C TRP A 134 1.39 -20.54 -7.39
N GLN A 135 2.67 -20.55 -7.00
CA GLN A 135 3.53 -21.74 -7.09
C GLN A 135 2.96 -22.92 -6.27
N TYR A 136 2.51 -22.67 -5.04
CA TYR A 136 1.92 -23.71 -4.21
C TYR A 136 0.66 -24.31 -4.85
N LYS A 137 -0.24 -23.47 -5.39
CA LYS A 137 -1.41 -23.98 -6.13
C LYS A 137 -1.01 -24.78 -7.37
N LYS A 138 -0.03 -24.32 -8.15
CA LYS A 138 0.43 -25.00 -9.36
C LYS A 138 1.06 -26.37 -9.07
N ASN A 139 1.73 -26.50 -7.92
CA ASN A 139 2.32 -27.76 -7.45
C ASN A 139 1.29 -28.74 -6.87
N GLY A 140 0.00 -28.41 -6.89
CA GLY A 140 -1.07 -29.25 -6.34
C GLY A 140 -1.20 -29.18 -4.81
N GLU A 141 -0.56 -28.19 -4.18
CA GLU A 141 -0.65 -28.01 -2.73
C GLU A 141 -1.92 -27.22 -2.37
N SER A 142 -2.54 -27.58 -1.24
CA SER A 142 -3.73 -26.87 -0.75
C SER A 142 -3.39 -25.43 -0.33
N CYS A 143 -4.02 -24.45 -0.98
CA CYS A 143 -3.87 -23.03 -0.68
C CYS A 143 -5.23 -22.34 -0.73
N GLN A 144 -5.66 -21.78 0.41
CA GLN A 144 -6.99 -21.18 0.61
C GLN A 144 -7.03 -19.73 0.09
N VAL A 145 -6.75 -19.58 -1.21
CA VAL A 145 -6.85 -18.32 -1.96
C VAL A 145 -7.44 -18.59 -3.34
N THR A 146 -8.43 -17.79 -3.73
CA THR A 146 -9.02 -17.93 -5.08
C THR A 146 -8.09 -17.40 -6.15
N ASP A 147 -8.23 -17.92 -7.36
CA ASP A 147 -7.43 -17.44 -8.51
C ASP A 147 -7.80 -16.01 -8.89
N GLU A 148 -9.04 -15.59 -8.63
CA GLU A 148 -9.49 -14.21 -8.83
C GLU A 148 -8.78 -13.26 -7.88
N ASN A 149 -8.75 -13.57 -6.58
CA ASN A 149 -8.03 -12.77 -5.59
C ASN A 149 -6.54 -12.67 -5.90
N LEU A 150 -5.93 -13.77 -6.32
CA LEU A 150 -4.53 -13.82 -6.70
C LEU A 150 -4.23 -12.93 -7.93
N LYS A 151 -5.09 -12.99 -8.96
CA LYS A 151 -4.97 -12.13 -10.15
C LYS A 151 -5.13 -10.65 -9.80
N VAL A 152 -6.18 -10.29 -9.07
CA VAL A 152 -6.44 -8.90 -8.67
C VAL A 152 -5.32 -8.35 -7.80
N SER A 153 -4.85 -9.14 -6.82
CA SER A 153 -3.72 -8.80 -5.96
C SER A 153 -2.46 -8.53 -6.78
N PHE A 154 -2.12 -9.44 -7.70
CA PHE A 154 -0.92 -9.34 -8.51
C PHE A 154 -0.93 -8.08 -9.39
N VAL A 155 -2.07 -7.78 -10.04
CA VAL A 155 -2.24 -6.56 -10.84
C VAL A 155 -2.13 -5.32 -9.96
N MET A 156 -2.82 -5.28 -8.83
CA MET A 156 -2.78 -4.14 -7.90
C MET A 156 -1.35 -3.86 -7.43
N TYR A 157 -0.66 -4.86 -6.88
CA TYR A 157 0.72 -4.71 -6.40
C TYR A 157 1.70 -4.35 -7.52
N GLY A 158 1.51 -4.90 -8.72
CA GLY A 158 2.30 -4.53 -9.90
C GLY A 158 2.14 -3.06 -10.27
N THR A 159 0.91 -2.55 -10.33
CA THR A 159 0.66 -1.12 -10.63
C THR A 159 1.24 -0.21 -9.55
N TYR A 160 1.13 -0.57 -8.28
CA TYR A 160 1.70 0.19 -7.18
C TYR A 160 3.22 0.23 -7.23
N PHE A 161 3.88 -0.89 -7.49
CA PHE A 161 5.33 -0.93 -7.62
C PHE A 161 5.83 0.04 -8.69
N VAL A 162 5.20 0.04 -9.87
CA VAL A 162 5.57 0.96 -10.97
C VAL A 162 5.38 2.42 -10.56
N LEU A 163 4.22 2.76 -10.01
CA LEU A 163 3.91 4.14 -9.65
C LEU A 163 4.81 4.67 -8.51
N PHE A 164 5.07 3.85 -7.49
CA PHE A 164 5.98 4.22 -6.40
C PHE A 164 7.44 4.27 -6.84
N ALA A 165 7.88 3.37 -7.72
CA ALA A 165 9.22 3.42 -8.30
C ALA A 165 9.41 4.70 -9.12
N GLN A 166 8.44 5.06 -9.97
CA GLN A 166 8.46 6.31 -10.72
C GLN A 166 8.50 7.54 -9.80
N PHE A 167 7.69 7.54 -8.74
CA PHE A 167 7.69 8.61 -7.73
C PHE A 167 9.03 8.72 -7.01
N PHE A 168 9.62 7.60 -6.59
CA PHE A 168 10.89 7.55 -5.89
C PHE A 168 12.05 8.04 -6.77
N LEU A 169 12.12 7.56 -8.01
CA LEU A 169 13.10 8.02 -9.01
C LEU A 169 12.98 9.53 -9.23
N GLY A 170 11.76 10.04 -9.44
CA GLY A 170 11.52 11.47 -9.71
C GLY A 170 11.75 12.40 -8.51
N SER A 171 11.60 11.90 -7.28
CA SER A 171 11.65 12.73 -6.05
C SER A 171 13.02 12.72 -5.36
N TYR A 172 13.79 11.63 -5.54
CA TYR A 172 15.03 11.40 -4.79
C TYR A 172 16.27 11.18 -5.66
N ILE A 173 16.14 10.58 -6.85
CA ILE A 173 17.30 10.23 -7.70
C ILE A 173 17.48 11.22 -8.85
N VAL A 174 16.41 11.47 -9.61
CA VAL A 174 16.44 12.43 -10.71
C VAL A 174 16.43 13.83 -10.12
N LYS A 175 17.60 14.48 -10.12
CA LYS A 175 17.70 15.90 -9.79
C LYS A 175 16.87 16.66 -10.82
N LYS A 176 15.70 17.19 -10.44
CA LYS A 176 15.01 18.20 -11.28
C LYS A 176 15.99 19.36 -11.44
N SER A 177 16.64 19.44 -12.60
CA SER A 177 17.24 20.69 -13.05
C SER A 177 16.13 21.74 -13.00
N HIS A 178 16.26 22.73 -12.11
CA HIS A 178 15.41 23.91 -12.14
C HIS A 178 15.73 24.65 -13.44
N GLY A 179 15.08 24.24 -14.53
CA GLY A 179 15.24 24.80 -15.86
C GLY A 179 13.89 25.25 -16.40
N LYS A 180 13.68 26.57 -16.30
CA LYS A 180 12.67 27.41 -16.99
C LYS A 180 11.27 27.48 -16.37
N SER A 181 11.12 28.58 -15.63
CA SER A 181 9.91 29.36 -15.41
C SER A 181 8.90 29.28 -16.57
N GLN A 182 7.65 29.08 -16.20
CA GLN A 182 6.46 29.48 -16.94
C GLN A 182 6.69 30.81 -17.68
N LYS A 183 6.70 30.76 -19.02
CA LYS A 183 6.17 31.88 -19.81
C LYS A 183 4.72 31.53 -20.13
N SER A 184 3.80 31.97 -19.29
CA SER A 184 2.40 32.10 -19.68
C SER A 184 2.33 33.14 -20.79
N ALA A 185 2.00 32.71 -22.01
CA ALA A 185 1.62 33.62 -23.07
C ALA A 185 0.27 34.25 -22.70
N THR A 186 0.30 35.53 -22.36
CA THR A 186 -0.89 36.38 -22.20
C THR A 186 -1.60 36.50 -23.55
N PRO A 187 -2.94 36.39 -23.63
CA PRO A 187 -3.66 36.69 -24.86
C PRO A 187 -3.66 38.21 -25.11
N LYS A 188 -3.17 38.64 -26.27
CA LYS A 188 -3.36 40.01 -26.76
C LYS A 188 -4.84 40.25 -27.03
N LYS A 189 -5.43 41.26 -26.38
CA LYS A 189 -6.63 41.97 -26.83
C LYS A 189 -6.22 43.34 -27.35
N VAL A 190 -6.43 43.58 -28.64
CA VAL A 190 -6.65 44.85 -29.35
C VAL A 190 -7.38 44.33 -30.62
N ASP A 191 -8.65 44.64 -30.87
CA ASP A 191 -9.22 45.98 -31.06
C ASP A 191 -10.52 46.23 -30.26
#